data_AF-A0A444IS66-F1
#
_entry.id   AF-A0A444IS66-F1
#
_cell.length_a   1.000
_cell.length_b   1.000
_cell.length_c   1.000
_cell.angle_alpha   90.00
_cell.angle_beta   90.00
_cell.angle_gamma   90.00
#
_symmetry.space_group_name_H-M   'P 1'
#
loop_
_entity.id
_entity.type
_entity.pdbx_description
1 polymer ?
#
loop_
_entity_poly.entity_id
_entity_poly.type
_entity_poly.pdbx_seq_one_letter_code
_entity_poly.pdbx_strand_id
1 'polypeptide(L)'
;MQLQQTPNTEETLALLPRLARQDLERKPDFLQAEVTDCDAVTCIVNELETNAIAYVQIGLDCSTISPDLLPWLDLFGTIATEIGTGSRDYMRFAKDINICTGGFSHSFSNYQQMNAPETLQSLLWFQLKALSGYLLEAIELVREVFADLDLTNRQRIREIVFREFTWTEHNVQSEGYSLAASRVFAHLSRSGMINEHVHGVTSYLKLKELVADYEEHE
;
A
#
# COMPACT_ATOMS: atom_id res chain seq x y z
N MET A 1 -6.72 -41.94 5.33
CA MET A 1 -7.83 -41.00 5.04
C MET A 1 -8.89 -40.99 6.12
N GLN A 2 -9.44 -42.14 6.57
CA GLN A 2 -10.49 -42.15 7.62
C GLN A 2 -10.12 -41.36 8.89
N LEU A 3 -8.91 -41.53 9.43
CA LEU A 3 -8.47 -40.77 10.62
C LEU A 3 -8.43 -39.24 10.41
N GLN A 4 -8.21 -38.76 9.18
CA GLN A 4 -8.24 -37.32 8.87
C GLN A 4 -9.67 -36.80 8.67
N GLN A 5 -10.62 -37.69 8.36
CA GLN A 5 -12.02 -37.35 8.10
C GLN A 5 -12.90 -37.52 9.35
N THR A 6 -12.43 -38.23 10.37
CA THR A 6 -13.13 -38.38 11.64
C THR A 6 -12.93 -37.14 12.51
N PRO A 7 -13.99 -36.39 12.86
CA PRO A 7 -13.87 -35.25 13.75
C PRO A 7 -13.49 -35.70 15.16
N ASN A 8 -12.74 -34.85 15.88
CA ASN A 8 -12.43 -35.07 17.28
C ASN A 8 -13.71 -35.04 18.13
N THR A 9 -13.77 -35.87 19.18
CA THR A 9 -14.87 -35.83 20.15
C THR A 9 -14.83 -34.54 20.96
N GLU A 10 -15.98 -34.09 21.46
CA GLU A 10 -16.07 -32.91 22.33
C GLU A 10 -15.18 -33.06 23.57
N GLU A 11 -15.12 -34.25 24.16
CA GLU A 11 -14.26 -34.59 25.30
C GLU A 11 -12.78 -34.34 24.97
N THR A 12 -12.34 -34.74 23.79
CA THR A 12 -10.97 -34.52 23.31
C THR A 12 -10.69 -33.03 23.08
N LEU A 13 -11.65 -32.29 22.50
CA LEU A 13 -11.54 -30.85 22.28
C LEU A 13 -11.59 -30.04 23.58
N ALA A 14 -12.21 -30.56 24.64
CA ALA A 14 -12.29 -29.93 25.95
C ALA A 14 -10.96 -29.97 26.73
N LEU A 15 -10.01 -30.84 26.34
CA LEU A 15 -8.66 -30.88 26.90
C LEU A 15 -7.80 -29.68 26.48
N LEU A 16 -8.19 -28.96 25.43
CA LEU A 16 -7.50 -27.75 24.98
C LEU A 16 -7.75 -26.61 26.00
N PRO A 17 -6.71 -25.89 26.46
CA PRO A 17 -6.89 -24.75 27.35
C PRO A 17 -7.69 -23.64 26.66
N ARG A 18 -8.57 -22.97 27.40
CA ARG A 18 -9.44 -21.89 26.89
C ARG A 18 -9.49 -20.74 27.89
N LEU A 19 -9.54 -19.53 27.36
CA LEU A 19 -9.89 -18.35 28.13
C LEU A 19 -11.41 -18.34 28.39
N ALA A 20 -11.81 -17.78 29.52
CA ALA A 20 -13.19 -17.50 29.82
C ALA A 20 -13.60 -16.17 29.20
N ARG A 21 -14.91 -15.99 28.94
CA ARG A 21 -15.45 -14.71 28.44
C ARG A 21 -15.14 -13.52 29.33
N GLN A 22 -14.90 -13.76 30.62
CA GLN A 22 -14.54 -12.74 31.60
C GLN A 22 -13.09 -12.26 31.49
N ASP A 23 -12.23 -13.02 30.80
CA ASP A 23 -10.83 -12.65 30.56
C ASP A 23 -10.70 -11.65 29.40
N LEU A 24 -11.81 -11.38 28.68
CA LEU A 24 -11.87 -10.39 27.61
C LEU A 24 -12.19 -9.00 28.18
N GLU A 25 -11.40 -8.00 27.76
CA GLU A 25 -11.71 -6.60 28.00
C GLU A 25 -13.03 -6.21 27.32
N ARG A 26 -13.97 -5.67 28.10
CA ARG A 26 -15.30 -5.30 27.57
C ARG A 26 -15.29 -4.06 26.70
N LYS A 27 -14.28 -3.20 26.88
CA LYS A 27 -14.10 -1.96 26.15
C LYS A 27 -12.66 -1.93 25.68
N PRO A 28 -12.40 -2.14 24.38
CA PRO A 28 -11.06 -1.95 23.85
C PRO A 28 -10.63 -0.50 24.06
N ASP A 29 -9.38 -0.31 24.44
CA ASP A 29 -8.77 1.01 24.51
C ASP A 29 -8.41 1.47 23.09
N PHE A 30 -9.20 2.39 22.55
CA PHE A 30 -8.90 3.00 21.26
C PHE A 30 -8.06 4.25 21.51
N LEU A 31 -6.86 4.27 20.93
CA LEU A 31 -6.01 5.45 20.91
C LEU A 31 -6.78 6.61 20.27
N GLN A 32 -6.80 7.76 20.95
CA GLN A 32 -7.38 8.98 20.42
C GLN A 32 -6.33 9.68 19.57
N ALA A 33 -6.63 9.83 18.28
CA ALA A 33 -5.87 10.69 17.40
C ALA A 33 -6.37 12.13 17.54
N GLU A 34 -5.46 13.09 17.56
CA GLU A 34 -5.80 14.50 17.46
C GLU A 34 -5.92 14.87 15.98
N VAL A 35 -7.07 15.44 15.60
CA VAL A 35 -7.28 15.98 14.25
C VAL A 35 -7.04 17.47 14.32
N THR A 36 -6.08 17.94 13.53
CA THR A 36 -5.68 19.34 13.45
C THR A 36 -5.64 19.77 11.99
N ASP A 37 -5.73 21.07 11.73
CA ASP A 37 -5.55 21.63 10.39
C ASP A 37 -4.12 22.17 10.24
N CYS A 38 -3.39 21.65 9.24
CA CYS A 38 -2.11 22.18 8.79
C CYS A 38 -2.34 22.97 7.50
N ASP A 39 -2.60 24.27 7.64
CA ASP A 39 -3.01 25.15 6.54
C ASP A 39 -4.28 24.64 5.82
N ALA A 40 -4.12 24.06 4.62
CA ALA A 40 -5.20 23.54 3.79
C ALA A 40 -5.33 22.01 3.85
N VAL A 41 -4.55 21.34 4.70
CA VAL A 41 -4.48 19.87 4.79
C VAL A 41 -4.88 19.41 6.19
N THR A 42 -5.73 18.39 6.27
CA THR A 42 -6.07 17.75 7.54
C THR A 42 -4.90 16.88 8.02
N CYS A 43 -4.45 17.15 9.24
CA CYS A 43 -3.39 16.44 9.93
C CYS A 43 -3.98 15.56 11.04
N ILE A 44 -3.63 14.27 11.04
CA ILE A 44 -4.02 13.31 12.08
C ILE A 44 -2.77 12.93 12.87
N VAL A 45 -2.71 13.38 14.14
CA VAL A 45 -1.55 13.22 15.00
C VAL A 45 -1.84 12.17 16.07
N ASN A 46 -0.91 11.23 16.24
CA ASN A 46 -0.95 10.24 17.32
C ASN A 46 0.30 10.39 18.17
N GLU A 47 0.14 10.89 19.41
CA GLU A 47 1.24 10.97 20.37
C GLU A 47 1.41 9.63 21.08
N LEU A 48 2.38 8.83 20.62
CA LEU A 48 2.68 7.50 21.13
C LEU A 48 4.15 7.37 21.51
N GLU A 49 4.46 6.47 22.45
CA GLU A 49 5.85 6.13 22.78
C GLU A 49 6.47 5.26 21.67
N THR A 50 7.10 5.92 20.70
CA THR A 50 7.66 5.27 19.50
C THR A 50 9.19 5.09 19.53
N ASN A 51 9.82 5.25 20.68
CA ASN A 51 11.29 5.16 20.84
C ASN A 51 12.07 6.07 19.86
N ALA A 52 11.68 7.35 19.78
CA ALA A 52 12.28 8.37 18.91
C ALA A 52 12.21 8.07 17.40
N ILE A 53 11.19 7.31 16.98
CA ILE A 53 10.86 7.09 15.56
C ILE A 53 9.60 7.87 15.23
N ALA A 54 9.71 8.76 14.25
CA ALA A 54 8.55 9.41 13.64
C ALA A 54 8.03 8.56 12.49
N TYR A 55 6.70 8.38 12.42
CA TYR A 55 6.00 7.73 11.33
C TYR A 55 5.16 8.78 10.62
N VAL A 56 5.40 8.98 9.33
CA VAL A 56 4.68 9.98 8.53
C VAL A 56 4.02 9.27 7.36
N GLN A 57 2.74 9.57 7.17
CA GLN A 57 1.95 9.06 6.04
C GLN A 57 1.28 10.25 5.35
N ILE A 58 1.43 10.31 4.04
CA ILE A 58 0.85 11.34 3.19
C ILE A 58 -0.11 10.64 2.25
N GLY A 59 -1.40 10.93 2.40
CA GLY A 59 -2.46 10.34 1.59
C GLY A 59 -2.88 11.29 0.47
N LEU A 60 -2.80 10.81 -0.77
CA LEU A 60 -3.33 11.51 -1.93
C LEU A 60 -4.72 10.95 -2.28
N ASP A 61 -5.70 11.83 -2.42
CA ASP A 61 -7.04 11.44 -2.86
C ASP A 61 -7.05 11.10 -4.36
N CYS A 62 -7.30 9.83 -4.66
CA CYS A 62 -7.40 9.28 -6.00
C CYS A 62 -8.86 9.00 -6.40
N SER A 63 -9.85 9.46 -5.65
CA SER A 63 -11.27 9.15 -5.89
C SER A 63 -11.80 9.71 -7.22
N THR A 64 -11.11 10.69 -7.80
CA THR A 64 -11.44 11.33 -9.09
C THR A 64 -10.52 10.93 -10.23
N ILE A 65 -9.62 9.97 -10.03
CA ILE A 65 -8.71 9.53 -11.10
C ILE A 65 -9.49 8.79 -12.21
N SER A 66 -9.04 8.91 -13.46
CA SER A 66 -9.65 8.18 -14.57
C SER A 66 -9.53 6.66 -14.36
N PRO A 67 -10.59 5.87 -14.64
CA PRO A 67 -10.53 4.41 -14.53
C PRO A 67 -9.38 3.75 -15.30
N ASP A 68 -8.98 4.33 -16.44
CA ASP A 68 -7.87 3.83 -17.26
C ASP A 68 -6.50 3.98 -16.60
N LEU A 69 -6.40 4.84 -15.58
CA LEU A 69 -5.18 5.07 -14.80
C LEU A 69 -5.07 4.19 -13.55
N LEU A 70 -6.17 3.59 -13.09
CA LEU A 70 -6.18 2.71 -11.92
C LEU A 70 -5.16 1.56 -12.02
N PRO A 71 -5.01 0.86 -13.17
CA PRO A 71 -4.02 -0.20 -13.33
C PRO A 71 -2.57 0.23 -13.11
N TRP A 72 -2.29 1.53 -13.20
CA TRP A 72 -0.94 2.08 -13.12
C TRP A 72 -0.62 2.70 -11.76
N LEU A 73 -1.60 2.81 -10.86
CA LEU A 73 -1.40 3.50 -9.57
C LEU A 73 -0.31 2.87 -8.70
N ASP A 74 -0.30 1.54 -8.62
CA ASP A 74 0.69 0.82 -7.83
C ASP A 74 2.10 0.95 -8.45
N LEU A 75 2.21 0.73 -9.76
CA LEU A 75 3.46 0.92 -10.51
C LEU A 75 3.97 2.38 -10.40
N PHE A 76 3.08 3.36 -10.47
CA PHE A 76 3.42 4.77 -10.29
C PHE A 76 4.00 5.02 -8.89
N GLY A 77 3.40 4.46 -7.84
CA GLY A 77 3.93 4.55 -6.49
C GLY A 77 5.33 3.95 -6.37
N THR A 78 5.57 2.79 -6.99
CA THR A 78 6.89 2.16 -7.03
C THR A 78 7.92 3.04 -7.76
N ILE A 79 7.55 3.57 -8.92
CA ILE A 79 8.44 4.47 -9.67
C ILE A 79 8.72 5.74 -8.86
N ALA A 80 7.69 6.36 -8.29
CA ALA A 80 7.81 7.60 -7.52
C ALA A 80 8.71 7.46 -6.29
N THR A 81 8.78 6.26 -5.70
CA THR A 81 9.63 5.97 -4.53
C THR A 81 11.05 5.52 -4.89
N GLU A 82 11.38 5.35 -6.18
CA GLU A 82 12.66 4.78 -6.61
C GLU A 82 13.40 5.55 -7.73
N ILE A 83 12.71 6.37 -8.52
CA ILE A 83 13.27 6.95 -9.75
C ILE A 83 14.24 8.12 -9.49
N GLY A 84 14.10 8.79 -8.35
CA GLY A 84 14.84 10.00 -8.02
C GLY A 84 14.08 11.28 -8.36
N THR A 85 14.78 12.41 -8.29
CA THR A 85 14.22 13.76 -8.46
C THR A 85 15.11 14.56 -9.42
N GLY A 86 14.65 15.71 -9.92
CA GLY A 86 15.46 16.53 -10.82
C GLY A 86 16.81 16.97 -10.23
N SER A 87 16.93 16.95 -8.90
CA SER A 87 18.17 17.25 -8.17
C SER A 87 19.02 16.02 -7.81
N ARG A 88 18.48 14.80 -7.92
CA ARG A 88 19.11 13.55 -7.45
C ARG A 88 18.76 12.39 -8.38
N ASP A 89 19.78 11.80 -8.99
CA ASP A 89 19.59 10.53 -9.69
C ASP A 89 19.11 9.42 -8.73
N TYR A 90 18.56 8.34 -9.30
CA TYR A 90 18.01 7.22 -8.53
C TYR A 90 19.00 6.61 -7.53
N MET A 91 20.31 6.62 -7.83
CA MET A 91 21.33 6.06 -6.94
C MET A 91 21.56 6.95 -5.72
N ARG A 92 21.67 8.27 -5.94
CA ARG A 92 21.82 9.24 -4.87
C ARG A 92 20.56 9.32 -4.03
N PHE A 93 19.40 9.34 -4.66
CA PHE A 93 18.10 9.33 -3.99
C PHE A 93 17.95 8.10 -3.08
N ALA A 94 18.19 6.90 -3.61
CA ALA A 94 18.15 5.67 -2.81
C ALA A 94 19.14 5.69 -1.63
N LYS A 95 20.34 6.24 -1.83
CA LYS A 95 21.32 6.40 -0.74
C LYS A 95 20.81 7.35 0.34
N ASP A 96 20.29 8.52 -0.03
CA ASP A 96 19.79 9.52 0.92
C ASP A 96 18.56 9.00 1.68
N ILE A 97 17.64 8.30 1.01
CA ILE A 97 16.51 7.61 1.67
C ILE A 97 17.00 6.60 2.70
N ASN A 98 18.02 5.80 2.40
CA ASN A 98 18.57 4.82 3.35
C ASN A 98 19.34 5.45 4.52
N ILE A 99 19.86 6.67 4.37
CA ILE A 99 20.55 7.38 5.45
C ILE A 99 19.55 8.09 6.36
N CYS A 100 18.60 8.81 5.76
CA CYS A 100 17.70 9.71 6.48
C CYS A 100 16.42 9.00 6.97
N THR A 101 16.08 7.84 6.41
CA THR A 101 14.85 7.12 6.74
C THR A 101 15.14 5.66 7.11
N GLY A 102 14.19 5.01 7.79
CA GLY A 102 14.14 3.55 7.94
C GLY A 102 13.35 2.85 6.84
N GLY A 103 12.95 3.58 5.79
CA GLY A 103 12.12 3.12 4.69
C GLY A 103 11.19 4.22 4.18
N PHE A 104 11.00 4.24 2.86
CA PHE A 104 10.04 5.06 2.14
C PHE A 104 9.28 4.13 1.17
N SER A 105 7.97 4.05 1.31
CA SER A 105 7.12 3.12 0.56
C SER A 105 5.81 3.78 0.15
N HIS A 106 5.06 3.13 -0.73
CA HIS A 106 3.69 3.49 -1.03
C HIS A 106 2.73 2.34 -0.73
N SER A 107 1.43 2.66 -0.70
CA SER A 107 0.35 1.67 -0.72
C SER A 107 -0.95 2.31 -1.17
N PHE A 108 -1.89 1.52 -1.67
CA PHE A 108 -3.22 2.01 -2.03
C PHE A 108 -4.30 1.41 -1.13
N SER A 109 -5.27 2.21 -0.72
CA SER A 109 -6.36 1.78 0.18
C SER A 109 -7.70 2.42 -0.18
N ASN A 110 -8.76 1.63 -0.05
CA ASN A 110 -10.13 2.08 -0.21
C ASN A 110 -10.84 2.13 1.14
N TYR A 111 -11.41 3.27 1.47
CA TYR A 111 -12.18 3.51 2.69
C TYR A 111 -13.65 3.68 2.33
N GLN A 112 -14.45 2.67 2.69
CA GLN A 112 -15.90 2.69 2.52
C GLN A 112 -16.55 2.98 3.87
N GLN A 113 -17.39 4.00 3.95
CA GLN A 113 -18.15 4.24 5.17
C GLN A 113 -19.25 3.18 5.34
N MET A 114 -19.28 2.52 6.51
CA MET A 114 -20.19 1.41 6.79
C MET A 114 -21.67 1.74 6.57
N ASN A 115 -22.11 2.94 6.94
CA ASN A 115 -23.51 3.38 6.85
C ASN A 115 -23.79 4.31 5.66
N ALA A 116 -22.84 4.45 4.74
CA ALA A 116 -23.00 5.27 3.54
C ALA A 116 -22.26 4.60 2.35
N PRO A 117 -22.92 3.68 1.63
CA PRO A 117 -22.33 2.94 0.52
C PRO A 117 -21.81 3.82 -0.63
N GLU A 118 -22.32 5.04 -0.75
CA GLU A 118 -21.91 6.01 -1.77
C GLU A 118 -20.62 6.76 -1.39
N THR A 119 -20.20 6.73 -0.11
CA THR A 119 -18.97 7.41 0.35
C THR A 119 -17.80 6.44 0.34
N LEU A 120 -17.19 6.35 -0.84
CA LEU A 120 -15.94 5.63 -1.08
C LEU A 120 -14.82 6.64 -1.29
N GLN A 121 -13.77 6.54 -0.47
CA GLN A 121 -12.55 7.31 -0.64
C GLN A 121 -11.39 6.37 -1.01
N SER A 122 -10.69 6.70 -2.08
CA SER A 122 -9.52 5.96 -2.55
C SER A 122 -8.27 6.78 -2.29
N LEU A 123 -7.34 6.26 -1.49
CA LEU A 123 -6.12 6.96 -1.10
C LEU A 123 -4.88 6.20 -1.55
N LEU A 124 -3.99 6.90 -2.26
CA LEU A 124 -2.61 6.47 -2.46
C LEU A 124 -1.75 7.07 -1.34
N TRP A 125 -1.20 6.21 -0.50
CA TRP A 125 -0.36 6.59 0.63
C TRP A 125 1.10 6.54 0.24
N PHE A 126 1.85 7.55 0.64
CA PHE A 126 3.31 7.53 0.74
C PHE A 126 3.69 7.53 2.21
N GLN A 127 4.43 6.54 2.65
CA GLN A 127 4.78 6.33 4.04
C GLN A 127 6.29 6.36 4.23
N LEU A 128 6.73 7.01 5.30
CA LEU A 128 8.11 6.94 5.76
C LEU A 128 8.17 6.73 7.26
N LYS A 129 9.31 6.21 7.71
CA LYS A 129 9.71 6.24 9.11
C LYS A 129 11.10 6.81 9.22
N ALA A 130 11.36 7.65 10.22
CA ALA A 130 12.66 8.25 10.43
C ALA A 130 12.95 8.40 11.92
N LEU A 131 14.23 8.33 12.30
CA LEU A 131 14.63 8.76 13.64
C LEU A 131 14.34 10.26 13.78
N SER A 132 13.91 10.72 14.95
CA SER A 132 13.53 12.13 15.16
C SER A 132 14.62 13.13 14.73
N GLY A 133 15.90 12.75 14.85
CA GLY A 133 17.04 13.57 14.42
C GLY A 133 17.26 13.69 12.91
N TYR A 134 16.62 12.85 12.09
CA TYR A 134 16.66 12.89 10.62
C TYR A 134 15.30 13.27 9.99
N LEU A 135 14.30 13.61 10.82
CA LEU A 135 12.93 13.81 10.34
C LEU A 135 12.84 14.95 9.33
N LEU A 136 13.56 16.06 9.55
CA LEU A 136 13.51 17.20 8.64
C LEU A 136 14.11 16.84 7.28
N GLU A 137 15.24 16.14 7.26
CA GLU A 137 15.90 15.65 6.06
C GLU A 137 15.03 14.63 5.32
N ALA A 138 14.35 13.74 6.05
CA ALA A 138 13.41 12.78 5.48
C ALA A 138 12.21 13.45 4.82
N ILE A 139 11.63 14.47 5.47
CA ILE A 139 10.52 15.26 4.92
C ILE A 139 10.96 16.04 3.68
N GLU A 140 12.17 16.60 3.67
CA GLU A 140 12.69 17.32 2.51
C GLU A 140 12.84 16.39 1.30
N LEU A 141 13.32 15.15 1.48
CA LEU A 141 13.37 14.16 0.39
C LEU A 141 11.98 13.87 -0.19
N VAL A 142 10.97 13.73 0.67
CA VAL A 142 9.59 13.49 0.23
C VAL A 142 8.99 14.73 -0.43
N ARG A 143 9.33 15.93 0.05
CA ARG A 143 8.94 17.19 -0.62
C ARG A 143 9.47 17.25 -2.04
N GLU A 144 10.72 16.85 -2.27
CA GLU A 144 11.31 16.82 -3.61
C GLU A 144 10.61 15.80 -4.52
N VAL A 145 10.23 14.62 -4.01
CA VAL A 145 9.45 13.62 -4.78
C VAL A 145 8.14 14.22 -5.29
N PHE A 146 7.43 14.98 -4.46
CA PHE A 146 6.16 15.60 -4.89
C PHE A 146 6.34 16.86 -5.74
N ALA A 147 7.48 17.54 -5.64
CA ALA A 147 7.72 18.80 -6.34
C ALA A 147 8.41 18.64 -7.69
N ASP A 148 9.31 17.66 -7.82
CA ASP A 148 10.26 17.56 -8.93
C ASP A 148 10.68 16.09 -9.19
N LEU A 149 9.70 15.21 -9.35
CA LEU A 149 9.94 13.82 -9.72
C LEU A 149 10.57 13.72 -11.12
N ASP A 150 11.71 13.05 -11.25
CA ASP A 150 12.38 12.89 -12.55
C ASP A 150 11.92 11.62 -13.28
N LEU A 151 10.96 11.77 -14.19
CA LEU A 151 10.49 10.69 -15.06
C LEU A 151 11.25 10.58 -16.39
N THR A 152 12.37 11.31 -16.55
CA THR A 152 13.14 11.29 -17.82
C THR A 152 14.04 10.07 -17.94
N ASN A 153 14.36 9.40 -16.83
CA ASN A 153 15.20 8.20 -16.81
C ASN A 153 14.42 6.94 -17.24
N ARG A 154 14.12 6.88 -18.54
CA ARG A 154 13.45 5.77 -19.23
C ARG A 154 14.06 4.40 -18.95
N GLN A 155 15.39 4.31 -18.95
CA GLN A 155 16.07 3.05 -18.65
C GLN A 155 15.72 2.54 -17.25
N ARG A 156 15.74 3.41 -16.23
CA ARG A 156 15.41 3.03 -14.87
C ARG A 156 13.93 2.66 -14.70
N ILE A 157 13.03 3.38 -15.37
CA ILE A 157 11.60 3.03 -15.41
C ILE A 157 11.42 1.63 -15.99
N ARG A 158 12.06 1.33 -17.13
CA ARG A 158 12.04 -0.01 -17.75
C ARG A 158 12.54 -1.09 -16.79
N GLU A 159 13.64 -0.86 -16.08
CA GLU A 159 14.15 -1.80 -15.07
C GLU A 159 13.12 -2.07 -13.96
N ILE A 160 12.45 -1.03 -13.46
CA ILE A 160 11.40 -1.15 -12.44
C ILE A 160 10.21 -1.94 -12.99
N VAL A 161 9.70 -1.59 -14.18
CA VAL A 161 8.54 -2.25 -14.80
C VAL A 161 8.77 -3.75 -14.97
N PHE A 162 9.92 -4.15 -15.52
CA PHE A 162 10.23 -5.57 -15.72
C PHE A 162 10.43 -6.31 -14.40
N ARG A 163 10.99 -5.65 -13.38
CA ARG A 163 11.12 -6.22 -12.04
C ARG A 163 9.74 -6.43 -11.41
N GLU A 164 8.88 -5.42 -11.41
CA GLU A 164 7.52 -5.53 -10.86
C GLU A 164 6.71 -6.60 -11.57
N PHE A 165 6.78 -6.68 -12.90
CA PHE A 165 6.12 -7.76 -13.65
C PHE A 165 6.62 -9.15 -13.24
N THR A 166 7.93 -9.32 -13.05
CA THR A 166 8.50 -10.60 -12.60
C THR A 166 7.96 -11.01 -11.23
N TRP A 167 7.85 -10.05 -10.30
CA TRP A 167 7.23 -10.28 -9.00
C TRP A 167 5.75 -10.62 -9.10
N THR A 168 4.97 -9.87 -9.87
CA THR A 168 3.55 -10.13 -10.05
C THR A 168 3.29 -11.48 -10.72
N GLU A 169 4.06 -11.84 -11.76
CA GLU A 169 3.95 -13.14 -12.45
C GLU A 169 4.25 -14.31 -11.48
N HIS A 170 5.24 -14.14 -10.61
CA HIS A 170 5.52 -15.13 -9.56
C HIS A 170 4.35 -15.24 -8.56
N ASN A 171 3.82 -14.12 -8.09
CA ASN A 171 2.70 -14.09 -7.14
C ASN A 171 1.43 -14.71 -7.72
N VAL A 172 1.18 -14.59 -9.03
CA VAL A 172 0.07 -15.28 -9.70
C VAL A 172 0.19 -16.80 -9.55
N GLN A 173 1.42 -17.33 -9.61
CA GLN A 173 1.67 -18.77 -9.54
C GLN A 173 1.64 -19.31 -8.10
N SER A 174 2.22 -18.56 -7.14
CA SER A 174 2.30 -18.97 -5.74
C SER A 174 1.05 -18.63 -4.93
N GLU A 175 0.36 -17.54 -5.26
CA GLU A 175 -0.76 -16.96 -4.49
C GLU A 175 -1.99 -16.62 -5.36
N GLY A 176 -2.22 -17.35 -6.45
CA GLY A 176 -3.29 -17.05 -7.42
C GLY A 176 -4.72 -17.03 -6.86
N TYR A 177 -4.96 -17.57 -5.66
CA TYR A 177 -6.26 -17.46 -4.98
C TYR A 177 -6.63 -16.00 -4.66
N SER A 178 -5.65 -15.12 -4.42
CA SER A 178 -5.85 -13.70 -4.16
C SER A 178 -6.51 -12.99 -5.35
N LEU A 179 -6.04 -13.29 -6.56
CA LEU A 179 -6.59 -12.76 -7.81
C LEU A 179 -8.03 -13.22 -8.05
N ALA A 180 -8.32 -14.49 -7.82
CA ALA A 180 -9.68 -15.02 -7.93
C ALA A 180 -10.63 -14.34 -6.92
N ALA A 181 -10.18 -14.16 -5.67
CA ALA A 181 -10.94 -13.48 -4.64
C ALA A 181 -11.21 -12.02 -5.01
N SER A 182 -10.16 -11.27 -5.39
CA SER A 182 -10.29 -9.87 -5.82
C SER A 182 -11.25 -9.72 -7.01
N ARG A 183 -11.17 -10.63 -7.99
CA ARG A 183 -12.08 -10.64 -9.14
C ARG A 183 -13.54 -10.88 -8.75
N VAL A 184 -13.81 -11.78 -7.80
CA VAL A 184 -15.17 -11.98 -7.29
C VAL A 184 -15.67 -10.74 -6.54
N PHE A 185 -14.86 -10.15 -5.66
CA PHE A 185 -15.24 -8.95 -4.91
C PHE A 185 -15.48 -7.72 -5.79
N ALA A 186 -14.84 -7.64 -6.96
CA ALA A 186 -15.09 -6.61 -7.95
C ALA A 186 -16.55 -6.56 -8.41
N HIS A 187 -17.25 -7.69 -8.40
CA HIS A 187 -18.67 -7.77 -8.77
C HIS A 187 -19.62 -7.47 -7.60
N LEU A 188 -19.10 -7.29 -6.38
CA LEU A 188 -19.90 -7.11 -5.17
C LEU A 188 -19.94 -5.67 -4.67
N SER A 189 -18.95 -4.83 -5.03
CA SER A 189 -18.91 -3.43 -4.58
C SER A 189 -18.01 -2.57 -5.45
N ARG A 190 -18.25 -1.24 -5.43
CA ARG A 190 -17.36 -0.25 -6.07
C ARG A 190 -15.95 -0.29 -5.48
N SER A 191 -15.81 -0.44 -4.16
CA SER A 191 -14.52 -0.60 -3.48
C SER A 191 -13.76 -1.83 -3.97
N GLY A 192 -14.46 -2.97 -4.11
CA GLY A 192 -13.89 -4.19 -4.68
C GLY A 192 -13.47 -4.01 -6.13
N MET A 193 -14.27 -3.31 -6.95
CA MET A 193 -13.93 -3.03 -8.34
C MET A 193 -12.66 -2.18 -8.45
N ILE A 194 -12.57 -1.08 -7.69
CA ILE A 194 -11.36 -0.24 -7.69
C ILE A 194 -10.15 -1.04 -7.21
N ASN A 195 -10.28 -1.86 -6.15
CA ASN A 195 -9.18 -2.68 -5.66
C ASN A 195 -8.70 -3.70 -6.73
N GLU A 196 -9.62 -4.31 -7.47
CA GLU A 196 -9.29 -5.22 -8.57
C GLU A 196 -8.62 -4.53 -9.74
N HIS A 197 -9.01 -3.29 -10.04
CA HIS A 197 -8.36 -2.48 -11.05
C HIS A 197 -6.93 -2.05 -10.66
N VAL A 198 -6.64 -1.87 -9.37
CA VAL A 198 -5.30 -1.44 -8.89
C VAL A 198 -4.38 -2.63 -8.61
N HIS A 199 -4.86 -3.69 -7.94
CA HIS A 199 -4.03 -4.82 -7.48
C HIS A 199 -4.51 -6.20 -7.98
N GLY A 200 -5.56 -6.25 -8.80
CA GLY A 200 -6.21 -7.49 -9.22
C GLY A 200 -5.75 -8.00 -10.58
N VAL A 201 -6.62 -8.78 -11.20
CA VAL A 201 -6.35 -9.40 -12.51
C VAL A 201 -6.21 -8.33 -13.58
N THR A 202 -7.02 -7.28 -13.53
CA THR A 202 -6.97 -6.18 -14.50
C THR A 202 -5.61 -5.48 -14.51
N SER A 203 -5.04 -5.11 -13.36
CA SER A 203 -3.71 -4.47 -13.32
C SER A 203 -2.60 -5.43 -13.75
N TYR A 204 -2.65 -6.69 -13.32
CA TYR A 204 -1.70 -7.71 -13.77
C TYR A 204 -1.70 -7.86 -15.30
N LEU A 205 -2.87 -7.99 -15.93
CA LEU A 205 -2.97 -8.13 -17.38
C LEU A 205 -2.46 -6.88 -18.11
N LYS A 206 -2.72 -5.68 -17.56
CA LYS A 206 -2.20 -4.42 -18.12
C LYS A 206 -0.68 -4.33 -18.03
N LEU A 207 -0.10 -4.73 -16.91
CA LEU A 207 1.36 -4.80 -16.74
C LEU A 207 1.99 -5.83 -17.69
N LYS A 208 1.33 -6.98 -17.88
CA LYS A 208 1.75 -8.02 -18.82
C LYS A 208 1.73 -7.53 -20.28
N GLU A 209 0.66 -6.83 -20.67
CA GLU A 209 0.53 -6.18 -21.99
C GLU A 209 1.65 -5.16 -22.20
N LEU A 210 1.90 -4.28 -21.21
CA LEU A 210 2.98 -3.30 -21.25
C LEU A 210 4.36 -3.97 -21.43
N VAL A 211 4.65 -5.05 -20.71
CA VAL A 211 5.95 -5.73 -20.83
C VAL A 211 6.11 -6.47 -22.16
N ALA A 212 5.02 -7.01 -22.72
CA ALA A 212 5.05 -7.71 -23.99
C ALA A 212 5.50 -6.80 -25.15
N ASP A 213 4.98 -5.56 -25.18
CA ASP A 213 5.23 -4.58 -26.23
C ASP A 213 5.75 -3.24 -25.66
N TYR A 214 6.73 -3.31 -24.75
CA TYR A 214 7.21 -2.15 -23.99
C TYR A 214 7.69 -0.99 -24.86
N GLU A 215 8.45 -1.30 -25.91
CA GLU A 215 9.03 -0.28 -26.80
C GLU A 215 7.95 0.50 -27.60
N GLU A 216 6.75 -0.07 -27.76
CA GLU A 216 5.63 0.59 -28.46
C GLU A 216 4.71 1.38 -27.51
N HIS A 217 4.79 1.11 -26.20
CA HIS A 217 3.87 1.63 -25.18
C HIS A 217 4.55 2.48 -24.09
N GLU A 218 5.86 2.78 -24.24
CA GLU A 218 6.65 3.65 -23.33
C GLU A 218 6.18 5.12 -23.30
#